data_AF-R9KQX8-F1
#
_entry.id   AF-R9KQX8-F1
#
_cell.length_a   1.000
_cell.length_b   1.000
_cell.length_c   1.000
_cell.angle_alpha   90.00
_cell.angle_beta   90.00
_cell.angle_gamma   90.00
#
_symmetry.space_group_name_H-M   'P 1'
#
loop_
_entity.id
_entity.type
_entity.pdbx_description
1 polymer ?
#
loop_
_entity_poly.entity_id
_entity_poly.type
_entity_poly.pdbx_seq_one_letter_code
_entity_poly.pdbx_strand_id
1 'polypeptide(L)'
;MNTLLETYLEQIDKYLKVMPISERADIVKEIKSEMQELELQNVPPEKIIERLGGPKELAKAYLGGSIAKDSKFSWQKLGALLVFYSMAGLSGMFVIPMAGVLSVGLMISGILAPVAGILKFTGFLFGFQVPYVMFRFGSYEAGAPAALLFSILMGALFLIAGKALWNLMLGYIQKVSKKRKELQSSL
;
A
#
# COMPACT_ATOMS: atom_id res chain seq x y z
N MET A 1 -25.77 45.10 -7.45
CA MET A 1 -26.47 43.81 -7.34
C MET A 1 -27.17 43.79 -6.00
N ASN A 2 -28.38 43.25 -5.93
CA ASN A 2 -29.13 43.18 -4.68
C ASN A 2 -28.49 42.20 -3.68
N THR A 3 -28.52 42.51 -2.38
CA THR A 3 -28.01 41.65 -1.29
C THR A 3 -28.61 40.23 -1.28
N LEU A 4 -29.86 40.08 -1.74
CA LEU A 4 -30.51 38.77 -1.87
C LEU A 4 -29.87 37.89 -2.95
N LEU A 5 -29.49 38.47 -4.09
CA LEU A 5 -28.87 37.75 -5.20
C LEU A 5 -27.42 37.37 -4.86
N GLU A 6 -26.71 38.24 -4.14
CA GLU A 6 -25.38 37.92 -3.61
C GLU A 6 -25.43 36.75 -2.62
N THR A 7 -26.38 36.77 -1.68
CA THR A 7 -26.60 35.66 -0.74
C THR A 7 -26.93 34.36 -1.46
N TYR A 8 -27.71 34.42 -2.54
CA TYR A 8 -28.03 33.25 -3.37
C TYR A 8 -26.79 32.67 -4.05
N LEU A 9 -25.94 33.51 -4.65
CA LEU A 9 -24.69 33.09 -5.28
C LEU A 9 -23.71 32.48 -4.27
N GLU A 10 -23.61 33.03 -3.07
CA GLU A 10 -22.79 32.46 -1.99
C GLU A 10 -23.26 31.05 -1.59
N GLN A 11 -24.57 30.83 -1.55
CA GLN A 11 -25.13 29.51 -1.26
C GLN A 11 -24.78 28.51 -2.38
N ILE A 12 -24.86 28.91 -3.64
CA ILE A 12 -24.45 28.07 -4.77
C ILE A 12 -22.96 27.76 -4.72
N ASP A 13 -22.09 28.75 -4.51
CA ASP A 13 -20.65 28.52 -4.38
C ASP A 13 -20.35 27.52 -3.25
N LYS A 14 -21.04 27.66 -2.11
CA LYS A 14 -20.93 26.72 -0.99
C LYS A 14 -21.34 25.30 -1.37
N TYR A 15 -22.42 25.11 -2.13
CA TYR A 15 -22.86 23.79 -2.59
C TYR A 15 -21.92 23.19 -3.65
N LEU A 16 -21.29 24.02 -4.47
CA LEU A 16 -20.36 23.61 -5.52
C LEU A 16 -18.91 23.42 -5.03
N LYS A 17 -18.60 23.63 -3.74
CA LYS A 17 -17.24 23.48 -3.17
C LYS A 17 -16.58 22.13 -3.45
N VAL A 18 -17.37 21.08 -3.71
CA VAL A 18 -16.89 19.74 -4.05
C VAL A 18 -16.25 19.65 -5.43
N MET A 19 -16.43 20.66 -6.30
CA MET A 19 -15.85 20.71 -7.64
C MET A 19 -14.54 21.52 -7.68
N PRO A 20 -13.72 21.37 -8.75
CA PRO A 20 -12.55 22.20 -8.98
C PRO A 20 -12.89 23.70 -8.99
N ILE A 21 -11.95 24.52 -8.50
CA ILE A 21 -12.12 25.98 -8.37
C ILE A 21 -12.43 26.65 -9.72
N SER A 22 -11.80 26.19 -10.81
CA SER A 22 -12.01 26.72 -12.16
C SER A 22 -13.45 26.50 -12.63
N GLU A 23 -13.93 25.26 -12.58
CA GLU A 23 -15.29 24.91 -13.01
C GLU A 23 -16.36 25.61 -12.16
N ARG A 24 -16.14 25.68 -10.85
CA ARG A 24 -17.05 26.41 -9.96
C ARG A 24 -17.10 27.89 -10.29
N ALA A 25 -15.96 28.53 -10.55
CA ALA A 25 -15.91 29.94 -10.89
C ALA A 25 -16.64 30.25 -12.21
N ASP A 26 -16.51 29.36 -13.20
CA ASP A 26 -17.20 29.49 -14.49
C ASP A 26 -18.73 29.39 -14.32
N ILE A 27 -19.22 28.43 -13.54
CA ILE A 27 -20.66 28.27 -13.26
C ILE A 27 -21.22 29.47 -12.48
N VAL A 28 -20.52 29.91 -11.44
CA VAL A 28 -20.96 31.08 -10.64
C VAL A 28 -21.01 32.33 -11.52
N LYS A 29 -20.06 32.48 -12.46
CA LYS A 29 -20.05 33.59 -13.42
C LYS A 29 -21.23 33.50 -14.40
N GLU A 30 -21.56 32.30 -14.89
CA GLU A 30 -22.71 32.06 -15.77
C GLU A 30 -24.02 32.48 -15.09
N ILE A 31 -24.29 31.97 -13.89
CA ILE A 31 -25.50 32.30 -13.11
C ILE A 31 -25.56 33.80 -12.79
N LYS A 32 -24.42 34.40 -12.42
CA LYS A 32 -24.35 35.85 -12.18
C LYS A 32 -24.68 36.66 -13.43
N SER A 33 -24.29 36.18 -14.61
CA SER A 33 -24.57 36.86 -15.88
C SER A 33 -26.07 36.80 -16.20
N GLU A 34 -26.70 35.64 -16.01
CA GLU A 34 -28.14 35.47 -16.15
C GLU A 34 -28.94 36.37 -15.18
N MET A 35 -28.51 36.45 -13.91
CA MET A 35 -29.11 37.36 -12.93
C MET A 35 -29.05 38.82 -13.39
N GLN A 36 -27.91 39.26 -13.93
CA GLN A 36 -27.73 40.63 -14.41
C GLN A 36 -28.59 40.92 -15.64
N GLU A 37 -28.74 39.98 -16.56
CA GLU A 37 -29.65 40.11 -17.70
C GLU A 37 -31.11 40.27 -17.25
N LEU A 38 -31.53 39.53 -16.23
CA LEU A 38 -32.88 39.64 -15.66
C LEU A 38 -33.08 40.94 -14.87
N GLU A 39 -32.04 41.42 -14.15
CA GLU A 39 -32.06 42.74 -13.51
C GLU A 39 -32.22 43.85 -14.56
N LEU A 40 -31.53 43.77 -15.71
CA LEU A 40 -31.68 44.72 -16.84
C LEU A 40 -33.08 44.72 -17.45
N GLN A 41 -33.78 43.58 -17.39
CA GLN A 41 -35.19 43.46 -17.79
C GLN A 41 -36.19 43.97 -16.73
N ASN A 42 -35.70 44.62 -15.66
CA ASN A 42 -36.49 45.09 -14.51
C ASN A 42 -37.27 43.97 -13.79
N VAL A 43 -36.76 42.73 -13.83
CA VAL A 43 -37.35 41.64 -13.05
C VAL A 43 -36.95 41.81 -11.57
N PRO A 44 -37.90 41.77 -10.62
CA PRO A 44 -37.57 41.91 -9.20
C PRO A 44 -36.75 40.69 -8.71
N PRO A 45 -35.79 40.88 -7.79
CA PRO A 45 -34.87 39.84 -7.32
C PRO A 45 -35.56 38.55 -6.83
N GLU A 46 -36.73 38.66 -6.21
CA GLU A 46 -37.49 37.53 -5.70
C GLU A 46 -37.97 36.63 -6.85
N LYS A 47 -38.39 37.24 -7.96
CA LYS A 47 -38.85 36.55 -9.16
C LYS A 47 -37.70 35.99 -10.00
N ILE A 48 -36.52 36.60 -9.90
CA ILE A 48 -35.27 36.06 -10.46
C ILE A 48 -34.93 34.74 -9.75
N ILE A 49 -34.92 34.73 -8.42
CA ILE A 49 -34.65 33.53 -7.63
C ILE A 49 -35.72 32.46 -7.89
N GLU A 50 -37.00 32.83 -7.99
CA GLU A 50 -38.06 31.89 -8.33
C GLU A 50 -37.86 31.21 -9.70
N ARG A 51 -37.37 31.95 -10.70
CA ARG A 51 -37.02 31.40 -12.03
C ARG A 51 -35.81 30.48 -11.99
N LEU A 52 -34.77 30.87 -11.28
CA LEU A 52 -33.54 30.07 -11.13
C LEU A 52 -33.75 28.82 -10.25
N GLY A 53 -34.80 28.84 -9.42
CA GLY A 53 -35.15 27.77 -8.51
C GLY A 53 -34.36 27.84 -7.20
N GLY A 54 -34.40 26.74 -6.44
CA GLY A 54 -33.64 26.66 -5.20
C GLY A 54 -32.14 26.51 -5.48
N PRO A 55 -31.27 27.17 -4.68
CA PRO A 55 -29.83 27.15 -4.92
C PRO A 55 -29.22 25.75 -4.78
N LYS A 56 -29.84 24.90 -3.96
CA LYS A 56 -29.43 23.50 -3.77
C LYS A 56 -29.82 22.64 -4.96
N GLU A 57 -31.02 22.80 -5.49
CA GLU A 57 -31.52 22.09 -6.67
C GLU A 57 -30.72 22.45 -7.92
N LEU A 58 -30.47 23.75 -8.12
CA LEU A 58 -29.66 24.23 -9.24
C LEU A 58 -28.22 23.70 -9.16
N ALA A 59 -27.58 23.79 -7.99
CA ALA A 59 -26.24 23.23 -7.79
C ALA A 59 -26.19 21.72 -8.03
N LYS A 60 -27.22 20.97 -7.64
CA LYS A 60 -27.31 19.52 -7.93
C LYS A 60 -27.41 19.23 -9.43
N ALA A 61 -28.09 20.05 -10.21
CA ALA A 61 -28.18 19.87 -11.66
C ALA A 61 -26.80 20.01 -12.33
N TYR A 62 -26.04 21.05 -11.94
CA TYR A 62 -24.66 21.23 -12.40
C TYR A 62 -23.75 20.08 -11.96
N LEU A 63 -23.84 19.65 -10.69
CA LEU A 63 -23.08 18.49 -10.18
C LEU A 63 -23.44 17.19 -10.92
N GLY A 64 -24.73 16.96 -11.21
CA GLY A 64 -25.18 15.79 -11.95
C GLY A 64 -24.64 15.74 -13.39
N GLY A 65 -24.60 16.90 -14.07
CA GLY A 65 -24.00 17.03 -15.39
C GLY A 65 -22.49 16.77 -15.40
N SER A 66 -21.75 17.28 -14.40
CA SER A 66 -20.31 17.02 -14.26
C SER A 66 -20.02 15.55 -13.93
N ILE A 67 -20.79 14.93 -13.03
CA ILE A 67 -20.65 13.50 -12.69
C ILE A 67 -20.86 12.60 -13.91
N ALA A 68 -21.82 12.93 -14.77
CA ALA A 68 -22.06 12.17 -16.02
C ALA A 68 -20.88 12.27 -17.00
N LYS A 69 -20.16 13.40 -16.99
CA LYS A 69 -18.99 13.66 -17.85
C LYS A 69 -17.71 13.01 -17.32
N ASP A 70 -17.58 12.89 -15.99
CA ASP A 70 -16.39 12.39 -15.28
C ASP A 70 -16.46 10.91 -14.83
N SER A 71 -17.35 10.10 -15.41
CA SER A 71 -17.49 8.66 -15.06
C SER A 71 -16.22 7.82 -15.24
N LYS A 72 -15.18 8.36 -15.89
CA LYS A 72 -13.87 7.73 -16.07
C LYS A 72 -12.96 7.81 -14.83
N PHE A 73 -13.19 8.70 -13.86
CA PHE A 73 -12.12 9.09 -12.92
C PHE A 73 -11.99 8.29 -11.60
N SER A 74 -12.86 7.33 -11.28
CA SER A 74 -12.74 6.58 -10.00
C SER A 74 -12.62 5.06 -10.16
N TRP A 75 -13.31 4.45 -11.12
CA TRP A 75 -13.39 2.98 -11.23
C TRP A 75 -12.06 2.31 -11.59
N GLN A 76 -11.26 2.92 -12.45
CA GLN A 76 -9.92 2.41 -12.79
C GLN A 76 -8.98 2.50 -11.59
N LYS A 77 -9.05 3.59 -10.81
CA LYS A 77 -8.25 3.81 -9.60
C LYS A 77 -8.68 2.86 -8.48
N LEU A 78 -9.99 2.69 -8.27
CA LEU A 78 -10.56 1.72 -7.32
C LEU A 78 -10.20 0.28 -7.70
N GLY A 79 -10.29 -0.08 -8.98
CA GLY A 79 -9.85 -1.38 -9.48
C GLY A 79 -8.36 -1.63 -9.24
N ALA A 80 -7.51 -0.64 -9.53
CA ALA A 80 -6.06 -0.74 -9.29
C ALA A 80 -5.73 -0.90 -7.79
N LEU A 81 -6.45 -0.18 -6.91
CA LEU A 81 -6.31 -0.33 -5.46
C LEU A 81 -6.75 -1.71 -4.99
N LEU A 82 -7.89 -2.22 -5.48
CA LEU A 82 -8.44 -3.51 -5.08
C LEU A 82 -7.52 -4.66 -5.53
N VAL A 83 -6.98 -4.58 -6.75
CA VAL A 83 -5.99 -5.53 -7.27
C VAL A 83 -4.70 -5.46 -6.45
N PHE A 84 -4.20 -4.26 -6.15
CA PHE A 84 -2.97 -4.12 -5.35
C PHE A 84 -3.14 -4.65 -3.93
N TYR A 85 -4.22 -4.29 -3.23
CA TYR A 85 -4.46 -4.75 -1.86
C TYR A 85 -4.74 -6.26 -1.81
N SER A 86 -5.49 -6.82 -2.77
CA SER A 86 -5.69 -8.26 -2.86
C SER A 86 -4.37 -8.99 -3.12
N MET A 87 -3.55 -8.50 -4.05
CA MET A 87 -2.30 -9.16 -4.43
C MET A 87 -1.21 -9.00 -3.36
N ALA A 88 -1.04 -7.80 -2.79
CA ALA A 88 -0.08 -7.53 -1.73
C ALA A 88 -0.51 -8.17 -0.39
N GLY A 89 -1.81 -8.17 -0.08
CA GLY A 89 -2.36 -8.82 1.10
C GLY A 89 -2.22 -10.33 1.04
N LEU A 90 -2.63 -10.96 -0.08
CA LEU A 90 -2.53 -12.41 -0.25
C LEU A 90 -1.06 -12.86 -0.27
N SER A 91 -0.19 -12.18 -1.03
CA SER A 91 1.23 -12.54 -1.05
C SER A 91 1.92 -12.27 0.29
N GLY A 92 1.63 -11.16 0.97
CA GLY A 92 2.21 -10.84 2.27
C GLY A 92 1.85 -11.86 3.35
N MET A 93 0.62 -12.39 3.34
CA MET A 93 0.12 -13.36 4.32
C MET A 93 0.87 -14.70 4.27
N PHE A 94 1.42 -15.08 3.12
CA PHE A 94 2.22 -16.31 2.98
C PHE A 94 3.71 -16.04 2.99
N VAL A 95 4.17 -15.01 2.28
CA VAL A 95 5.60 -14.74 2.09
C VAL A 95 6.26 -14.32 3.40
N ILE A 96 5.62 -13.47 4.21
CA ILE A 96 6.24 -12.96 5.44
C ILE A 96 6.39 -14.07 6.49
N PRO A 97 5.35 -14.86 6.85
CA PRO A 97 5.52 -15.93 7.82
C PRO A 97 6.45 -17.04 7.33
N MET A 98 6.32 -17.46 6.07
CA MET A 98 7.09 -18.58 5.54
C MET A 98 8.56 -18.21 5.37
N ALA A 99 8.88 -17.07 4.76
CA ALA A 99 10.26 -16.62 4.65
C ALA A 99 10.87 -16.28 6.01
N GLY A 100 10.06 -15.85 6.98
CA GLY A 100 10.53 -15.50 8.33
C GLY A 100 10.95 -16.71 9.13
N VAL A 101 10.05 -17.70 9.22
CA VAL A 101 10.33 -18.96 9.91
C VAL A 101 11.50 -19.69 9.25
N LEU A 102 11.54 -19.75 7.91
CA LEU A 102 12.64 -20.38 7.18
C LEU A 102 13.96 -19.65 7.39
N SER A 103 13.98 -18.31 7.31
CA SER A 103 15.19 -17.52 7.51
C SER A 103 15.78 -17.71 8.91
N VAL A 104 14.94 -17.55 9.95
CA VAL A 104 15.37 -17.70 11.34
C VAL A 104 15.77 -19.15 11.63
N GLY A 105 15.01 -20.13 11.14
CA GLY A 105 15.32 -21.55 11.28
C GLY A 105 16.68 -21.91 10.65
N LEU A 106 16.97 -21.39 9.45
CA LEU A 106 18.28 -21.56 8.81
C LEU A 106 19.39 -20.88 9.59
N MET A 107 19.18 -19.67 10.12
CA MET A 107 20.21 -19.00 10.94
C MET A 107 20.53 -19.78 12.22
N ILE A 108 19.51 -20.25 12.93
CA ILE A 108 19.68 -21.06 14.15
C ILE A 108 20.41 -22.37 13.81
N SER A 109 19.95 -23.07 12.77
CA SER A 109 20.61 -24.30 12.29
C SER A 109 22.07 -24.05 11.89
N GLY A 110 22.34 -22.90 11.28
CA GLY A 110 23.68 -22.47 10.88
C GLY A 110 24.64 -22.23 12.05
N ILE A 111 24.13 -21.88 13.23
CA ILE A 111 24.92 -21.75 14.47
C ILE A 111 25.04 -23.12 15.17
N LEU A 112 23.95 -23.90 15.21
CA LEU A 112 23.94 -25.19 15.87
C LEU A 112 24.85 -26.22 15.19
N ALA A 113 24.98 -26.19 13.86
CA ALA A 113 25.80 -27.16 13.15
C ALA A 113 27.30 -27.07 13.54
N PRO A 114 27.96 -25.89 13.51
CA PRO A 114 29.34 -25.76 13.99
C PRO A 114 29.50 -26.13 15.47
N VAL A 115 28.55 -25.75 16.33
CA VAL A 115 28.57 -26.10 17.76
C VAL A 115 28.58 -27.63 17.93
N ALA A 116 27.72 -28.34 17.20
CA ALA A 116 27.71 -29.80 17.21
C ALA A 116 29.04 -30.39 16.73
N GLY A 117 29.63 -29.86 15.65
CA GLY A 117 30.94 -30.31 15.16
C GLY A 117 32.07 -30.14 16.17
N ILE A 118 32.10 -29.02 16.91
CA ILE A 118 33.06 -28.77 17.99
C ILE A 118 32.86 -29.77 19.13
N LEU A 119 31.62 -30.05 19.53
CA LEU A 119 31.32 -31.07 20.55
C LEU A 119 31.80 -32.46 20.13
N LYS A 120 31.62 -32.83 18.84
CA LYS A 120 32.12 -34.12 18.33
C LYS A 120 33.65 -34.18 18.35
N PHE A 121 34.32 -33.10 17.98
CA PHE A 121 35.78 -33.03 17.95
C PHE A 121 36.40 -33.05 19.36
N THR A 122 35.81 -32.31 20.30
CA THR A 122 36.25 -32.34 21.71
C THR A 122 36.03 -33.71 22.34
N GLY A 123 34.88 -34.35 22.11
CA GLY A 123 34.65 -35.74 22.54
C GLY A 123 35.71 -36.70 22.02
N PHE A 124 36.07 -36.59 20.73
CA PHE A 124 37.16 -37.38 20.14
C PHE A 124 38.52 -37.15 20.83
N LEU A 125 38.88 -35.91 21.17
CA LEU A 125 40.13 -35.61 21.88
C LEU A 125 40.19 -36.22 23.29
N PHE A 126 39.05 -36.32 23.98
CA PHE A 126 38.96 -36.90 25.32
C PHE A 126 38.66 -38.41 25.31
N GLY A 127 38.56 -39.05 24.14
CA GLY A 127 38.27 -40.47 24.01
C GLY A 127 36.80 -40.86 24.25
N PHE A 128 35.88 -39.90 24.31
CA PHE A 128 34.45 -40.14 24.44
C PHE A 128 33.75 -40.13 23.09
N GLN A 129 32.93 -41.14 22.82
CA GLN A 129 32.02 -41.12 21.68
C GLN A 129 30.77 -40.31 22.03
N VAL A 130 30.41 -39.35 21.18
CA VAL A 130 29.17 -38.57 21.32
C VAL A 130 28.13 -39.15 20.35
N PRO A 131 27.28 -40.10 20.78
CA PRO A 131 26.44 -40.89 19.88
C PRO A 131 25.36 -40.08 19.14
N TYR A 132 25.00 -38.91 19.63
CA TYR A 132 23.94 -38.09 19.02
C TYR A 132 24.44 -37.11 17.95
N VAL A 133 25.76 -36.90 17.82
CA VAL A 133 26.33 -35.99 16.82
C VAL A 133 27.04 -36.78 15.73
N MET A 134 26.30 -37.14 14.68
CA MET A 134 26.81 -37.93 13.57
C MET A 134 26.69 -37.19 12.24
N PHE A 135 27.74 -37.24 11.43
CA PHE A 135 27.75 -36.82 10.03
C PHE A 135 27.82 -38.10 9.19
N ARG A 136 26.68 -38.57 8.71
CA ARG A 136 26.56 -39.78 7.87
C ARG A 136 26.13 -39.41 6.46
N PHE A 137 26.88 -39.88 5.48
CA PHE A 137 26.53 -39.83 4.07
C PHE A 137 26.41 -41.28 3.56
N GLY A 138 25.17 -41.78 3.49
CA GLY A 138 24.90 -43.18 3.13
C GLY A 138 25.52 -44.16 4.13
N SER A 139 26.45 -45.00 3.67
CA SER A 139 27.19 -45.96 4.49
C SER A 139 28.46 -45.40 5.13
N TYR A 140 28.88 -44.18 4.78
CA TYR A 140 30.10 -43.57 5.29
C TYR A 140 29.80 -42.61 6.47
N GLU A 141 30.49 -42.83 7.58
CA GLU A 141 30.50 -41.91 8.73
C GLU A 141 31.80 -41.10 8.73
N ALA A 142 31.67 -39.77 8.68
CA ALA A 142 32.82 -38.90 8.68
C ALA A 142 33.54 -38.95 10.04
N GLY A 143 34.87 -39.14 9.99
CA GLY A 143 35.73 -39.04 11.16
C GLY A 143 35.62 -37.67 11.84
N ALA A 144 35.94 -37.59 13.13
CA ALA A 144 35.73 -36.37 13.93
C ALA A 144 36.34 -35.07 13.33
N PRO A 145 37.55 -35.08 12.75
CA PRO A 145 38.11 -33.87 12.11
C PRO A 145 37.36 -33.46 10.84
N ALA A 146 36.97 -34.43 10.01
CA ALA A 146 36.20 -34.17 8.79
C ALA A 146 34.79 -33.67 9.12
N ALA A 147 34.14 -34.25 10.12
CA ALA A 147 32.83 -33.82 10.60
C ALA A 147 32.85 -32.35 11.09
N LEU A 148 33.93 -31.92 11.76
CA LEU A 148 34.09 -30.53 12.17
C LEU A 148 34.16 -29.59 10.96
N LEU A 149 34.98 -29.90 9.95
CA LEU A 149 35.08 -29.09 8.74
C LEU A 149 33.74 -28.99 8.01
N PHE A 150 33.05 -30.12 7.81
CA PHE A 150 31.73 -30.13 7.17
C PHE A 150 30.68 -29.35 7.97
N SER A 151 30.73 -29.40 9.30
CA SER A 151 29.81 -28.66 10.16
C SER A 151 29.98 -27.13 10.05
N ILE A 152 31.22 -26.66 9.94
CA ILE A 152 31.53 -25.24 9.77
C ILE A 152 31.07 -24.77 8.39
N LEU A 153 31.37 -25.55 7.35
CA LEU A 153 30.95 -25.25 5.98
C LEU A 153 29.42 -25.21 5.84
N MET A 154 28.73 -26.21 6.37
CA MET A 154 27.26 -26.27 6.34
C MET A 154 26.63 -25.16 7.21
N GLY A 155 27.23 -24.87 8.37
CA GLY A 155 26.82 -23.78 9.24
C GLY A 155 26.90 -22.41 8.55
N ALA A 156 28.05 -22.14 7.91
CA ALA A 156 28.24 -20.93 7.11
C ALA A 156 27.24 -20.85 5.95
N LEU A 157 27.00 -21.96 5.25
CA LEU A 157 26.03 -22.04 4.15
C LEU A 157 24.62 -21.67 4.64
N PHE A 158 24.17 -22.23 5.75
CA PHE A 158 22.85 -21.95 6.33
C PHE A 158 22.73 -20.51 6.84
N LEU A 159 23.78 -19.95 7.43
CA LEU A 159 23.78 -18.55 7.84
C LEU A 159 23.68 -17.60 6.64
N ILE A 160 24.43 -17.86 5.58
CA ILE A 160 24.39 -17.06 4.34
C ILE A 160 23.00 -17.18 3.71
N ALA A 161 22.47 -18.39 3.57
CA ALA A 161 21.14 -18.63 3.03
C ALA A 161 20.05 -17.95 3.86
N GLY A 162 20.07 -18.14 5.19
CA GLY A 162 19.12 -17.52 6.11
C GLY A 162 19.17 -15.99 6.03
N LYS A 163 20.36 -15.39 5.98
CA LYS A 163 20.54 -13.94 5.84
C LYS A 163 20.10 -13.42 4.48
N ALA A 164 20.33 -14.18 3.41
CA ALA A 164 19.83 -13.85 2.08
C ALA A 164 18.29 -13.84 2.06
N LEU A 165 17.63 -14.86 2.62
CA LEU A 165 16.17 -14.91 2.75
C LEU A 165 15.63 -13.73 3.57
N TRP A 166 16.29 -13.37 4.68
CA TRP A 166 15.89 -12.23 5.50
C TRP A 166 15.93 -10.92 4.70
N ASN A 167 17.03 -10.68 3.98
CA ASN A 167 17.19 -9.48 3.18
C ASN A 167 16.18 -9.40 2.02
N LEU A 168 15.88 -10.53 1.38
CA LEU A 168 14.85 -10.61 0.34
C LEU A 168 13.46 -10.27 0.91
N MET A 169 13.13 -10.77 2.10
CA MET A 169 11.88 -10.43 2.76
C MET A 169 11.80 -8.93 3.08
N LEU A 170 12.85 -8.34 3.66
CA LEU A 170 12.89 -6.90 3.92
C LEU A 170 12.74 -6.08 2.63
N GLY A 171 13.41 -6.50 1.56
CA GLY A 171 13.27 -5.87 0.24
C GLY A 171 11.85 -5.95 -0.32
N TYR A 172 11.17 -7.09 -0.14
CA TYR A 172 9.76 -7.24 -0.48
C TYR A 172 8.87 -6.27 0.31
N ILE A 173 9.03 -6.20 1.64
CA ILE A 173 8.26 -5.30 2.51
C ILE A 173 8.46 -3.83 2.10
N GLN A 174 9.70 -3.44 1.83
CA GLN A 174 10.03 -2.08 1.39
C GLN A 174 9.39 -1.73 0.04
N LYS A 175 9.42 -2.65 -0.93
CA LYS A 175 8.78 -2.46 -2.24
C LYS A 175 7.26 -2.29 -2.11
N VAL A 176 6.61 -3.14 -1.30
CA VAL A 176 5.16 -3.06 -1.04
C VAL A 176 4.83 -1.73 -0.35
N SER A 177 5.62 -1.33 0.64
CA SER A 177 5.44 -0.06 1.36
C SER A 177 5.60 1.16 0.45
N LYS A 178 6.62 1.17 -0.42
CA LYS A 178 6.83 2.26 -1.38
C LYS A 178 5.66 2.38 -2.35
N LYS A 179 5.21 1.27 -2.93
CA LYS A 179 4.09 1.25 -3.88
C LYS A 179 2.77 1.67 -3.23
N ARG A 180 2.57 1.35 -1.94
CA ARG A 180 1.44 1.86 -1.16
C ARG A 180 1.47 3.39 -1.04
N LYS A 181 2.63 3.98 -0.75
CA LYS A 181 2.79 5.45 -0.66
C LYS A 181 2.51 6.14 -1.99
N GLU A 182 3.02 5.60 -3.09
CA GLU A 182 2.78 6.11 -4.45
C GLU A 182 1.28 6.12 -4.81
N LEU A 183 0.57 5.03 -4.53
CA LEU A 183 -0.87 4.93 -4.77
C LEU A 183 -1.66 5.92 -3.91
N GLN A 184 -1.28 6.11 -2.64
CA GLN A 184 -1.94 7.09 -1.76
C GLN A 184 -1.72 8.54 -2.19
N SER A 185 -0.57 8.88 -2.79
CA SER A 185 -0.31 10.22 -3.31
C SER A 185 -1.00 10.54 -4.66
N SER A 186 -1.53 9.51 -5.34
CA SER A 186 -2.21 9.64 -6.65
C SER A 186 -3.74 9.75 -6.55
N LEU A 187 -4.26 9.65 -5.33
CA LEU A 187 -5.66 9.85 -4.93
C LEU A 187 -5.84 11.28 -4.45
#